data_AF-A0A378KUE2-F1
#
_entry.id   AF-A0A378KUE2-F1
#
_cell.length_a   1.000
_cell.length_b   1.000
_cell.length_c   1.000
_cell.angle_alpha   90.00
_cell.angle_beta   90.00
_cell.angle_gamma   90.00
#
_symmetry.space_group_name_H-M   'P 1'
#
loop_
_entity.id
_entity.type
_entity.pdbx_description
1 polymer ?
#
loop_
_entity_poly.entity_id
_entity_poly.type
_entity_poly.pdbx_seq_one_letter_code
_entity_poly.pdbx_strand_id
1 'polypeptide(L)'
;MMPQPTASWRSTTNEDTARVFSSANGNAISLTDIDSASVTTTISVAHGSLTALATAGVTITNNGTGTVTLVGSPANITTALNGLSYTPVADYNGADSLTVITSDGTLSDTDNIAITVNPVVDIANDAITLNEDTVANYDVNNNDTFENAGHTITAINGTAIAVGGTVGVANGTVLLNANGTLSFTPTANYNVVPALPTQ
;
A
#
# COMPACT_ATOMS: atom_id res chain seq x y z
N MET A 1 -5.08 -11.94 -36.25
CA MET A 1 -5.54 -10.79 -35.44
C MET A 1 -4.62 -10.71 -34.24
N MET A 2 -4.38 -9.52 -33.70
CA MET A 2 -3.51 -9.39 -32.50
C MET A 2 -4.30 -9.76 -31.25
N PRO A 3 -3.68 -10.37 -30.24
CA PRO A 3 -4.31 -10.48 -28.93
C PRO A 3 -4.57 -9.09 -28.38
N GLN A 4 -5.82 -8.79 -28.05
CA GLN A 4 -6.21 -7.52 -27.44
C GLN A 4 -6.73 -7.82 -26.02
N PRO A 5 -6.10 -7.26 -24.97
CA PRO A 5 -6.76 -7.12 -23.70
C PRO A 5 -7.93 -6.13 -23.86
N THR A 6 -8.85 -6.14 -22.90
CA THR A 6 -9.92 -5.13 -22.83
C THR A 6 -9.88 -4.43 -21.47
N ALA A 7 -9.12 -3.33 -21.36
CA ALA A 7 -8.88 -2.71 -20.06
C ALA A 7 -8.92 -1.16 -20.03
N SER A 8 -9.66 -0.50 -20.93
CA SER A 8 -9.72 0.98 -21.00
C SER A 8 -10.67 1.65 -19.99
N TRP A 9 -10.56 1.31 -18.70
CA TRP A 9 -11.39 1.88 -17.64
C TRP A 9 -10.56 2.29 -16.42
N ARG A 10 -11.17 3.06 -15.52
CA ARG A 10 -10.54 3.55 -14.29
C ARG A 10 -10.99 2.69 -13.11
N SER A 11 -10.08 2.43 -12.17
CA SER A 11 -10.35 1.72 -10.93
C SER A 11 -9.95 2.58 -9.72
N THR A 12 -10.62 2.38 -8.59
CA THR A 12 -10.27 2.99 -7.32
C THR A 12 -10.31 1.96 -6.21
N THR A 13 -9.44 2.12 -5.23
CA THR A 13 -9.41 1.34 -3.99
C THR A 13 -8.87 2.19 -2.85
N ASN A 14 -9.08 1.73 -1.62
CA ASN A 14 -8.36 2.26 -0.46
C ASN A 14 -7.05 1.48 -0.31
N GLU A 15 -6.03 2.10 0.24
CA GLU A 15 -4.70 1.51 0.42
C GLU A 15 -4.72 0.22 1.27
N ASP A 16 -5.60 0.11 2.27
CA ASP A 16 -5.79 -1.08 3.12
C ASP A 16 -6.68 -2.15 2.46
N THR A 17 -7.15 -1.90 1.24
CA THR A 17 -8.15 -2.76 0.59
C THR A 17 -7.64 -3.27 -0.75
N ALA A 18 -7.53 -4.59 -0.85
CA ALA A 18 -7.23 -5.24 -2.10
C ALA A 18 -8.36 -5.03 -3.14
N ARG A 19 -7.99 -4.71 -4.37
CA ARG A 19 -8.89 -4.57 -5.50
C ARG A 19 -8.92 -5.86 -6.32
N VAL A 20 -10.10 -6.50 -6.39
CA VAL A 20 -10.29 -7.71 -7.20
C VAL A 20 -10.89 -7.36 -8.57
N PHE A 21 -10.24 -7.82 -9.64
CA PHE A 21 -10.70 -7.75 -11.02
C PHE A 21 -11.45 -9.03 -11.38
N SER A 22 -12.77 -8.94 -11.57
CA SER A 22 -13.60 -10.10 -11.89
C SER A 22 -14.89 -9.72 -12.62
N SER A 23 -15.48 -10.70 -13.28
CA SER A 23 -16.79 -10.60 -13.92
C SER A 23 -17.89 -10.34 -12.90
N ALA A 24 -17.80 -10.94 -11.71
CA ALA A 24 -18.73 -10.72 -10.61
C ALA A 24 -18.76 -9.25 -10.14
N ASN A 25 -17.61 -8.57 -10.23
CA ASN A 25 -17.46 -7.15 -9.89
C ASN A 25 -17.70 -6.21 -11.08
N GLY A 26 -18.05 -6.74 -12.27
CA GLY A 26 -18.28 -5.96 -13.49
C GLY A 26 -17.00 -5.33 -14.06
N ASN A 27 -15.84 -5.86 -13.70
CA ASN A 27 -14.55 -5.20 -13.84
C ASN A 27 -13.46 -6.21 -14.27
N ALA A 28 -13.85 -7.21 -15.05
CA ALA A 28 -12.98 -8.28 -15.51
C ALA A 28 -11.94 -7.77 -16.52
N ILE A 29 -10.77 -8.41 -16.51
CA ILE A 29 -9.79 -8.33 -17.59
C ILE A 29 -9.96 -9.61 -18.42
N SER A 30 -10.20 -9.45 -19.71
CA SER A 30 -10.33 -10.56 -20.65
C SER A 30 -9.38 -10.40 -21.82
N LEU A 31 -8.99 -11.53 -22.38
CA LEU A 31 -8.26 -11.61 -23.64
C LEU A 31 -9.20 -12.15 -24.71
N THR A 32 -9.29 -11.44 -25.83
CA THR A 32 -10.06 -11.89 -26.99
C THR A 32 -9.11 -12.10 -28.17
N ASP A 33 -8.28 -13.15 -28.08
CA ASP A 33 -7.47 -13.62 -29.21
C ASP A 33 -7.96 -14.99 -29.66
N ILE A 34 -8.14 -15.16 -30.97
CA ILE A 34 -8.65 -16.38 -31.58
C ILE A 34 -7.60 -17.14 -32.40
N ASP A 35 -6.43 -16.55 -32.67
CA ASP A 35 -5.51 -17.08 -33.69
C ASP A 35 -4.29 -17.83 -33.12
N SER A 36 -4.04 -17.74 -31.80
CA SER A 36 -2.91 -18.40 -31.13
C SER A 36 -3.35 -19.37 -30.03
N ALA A 37 -2.84 -20.60 -30.09
CA ALA A 37 -3.14 -21.64 -29.10
C ALA A 37 -2.55 -21.33 -27.71
N SER A 38 -1.49 -20.52 -27.65
CA SER A 38 -0.84 -20.08 -26.42
C SER A 38 -0.31 -18.66 -26.59
N VAL A 39 -0.49 -17.83 -25.56
CA VAL A 39 0.04 -16.47 -25.48
C VAL A 39 0.80 -16.29 -24.16
N THR A 40 1.64 -15.27 -24.09
CA THR A 40 2.30 -14.79 -22.86
C THR A 40 1.67 -13.46 -22.47
N THR A 41 1.14 -13.36 -21.24
CA THR A 41 0.56 -12.14 -20.69
C THR A 41 1.36 -11.70 -19.48
N THR A 42 1.95 -10.52 -19.53
CA THR A 42 2.66 -9.89 -18.40
C THR A 42 1.81 -8.75 -17.86
N ILE A 43 1.61 -8.74 -16.55
CA ILE A 43 0.82 -7.73 -15.85
C ILE A 43 1.68 -7.10 -14.79
N SER A 44 1.71 -5.77 -14.73
CA SER A 44 2.55 -5.05 -13.78
C SER A 44 1.87 -3.84 -13.15
N VAL A 45 2.30 -3.51 -11.93
CA VAL A 45 1.99 -2.30 -11.16
C VAL A 45 3.26 -1.76 -10.54
N ALA A 46 3.30 -0.46 -10.24
CA ALA A 46 4.46 0.14 -9.58
C ALA A 46 4.33 0.13 -8.05
N HIS A 47 3.11 0.20 -7.51
CA HIS A 47 2.85 0.41 -6.09
C HIS A 47 1.90 -0.63 -5.52
N GLY A 48 2.20 -1.90 -5.75
CA GLY A 48 1.46 -3.00 -5.14
C GLY A 48 1.97 -4.37 -5.54
N SER A 49 1.19 -5.38 -5.16
CA SER A 49 1.38 -6.76 -5.57
C SER A 49 0.15 -7.29 -6.31
N LEU A 50 0.38 -8.24 -7.19
CA LEU A 50 -0.63 -8.86 -8.03
C LEU A 50 -0.70 -10.36 -7.75
N THR A 51 -1.89 -10.87 -7.50
CA THR A 51 -2.13 -12.31 -7.31
C THR A 51 -3.17 -12.79 -8.31
N ALA A 52 -2.75 -13.58 -9.30
CA ALA A 52 -3.61 -14.24 -10.25
C ALA A 52 -4.14 -15.57 -9.69
N LEU A 53 -5.31 -16.00 -10.18
CA LEU A 53 -5.95 -17.24 -9.75
C LEU A 53 -5.27 -18.45 -10.41
N ALA A 54 -4.85 -19.42 -9.58
CA ALA A 54 -4.32 -20.68 -10.06
C ALA A 54 -5.34 -21.39 -10.97
N THR A 55 -4.98 -21.58 -12.24
CA THR A 55 -5.88 -22.11 -13.27
C THR A 55 -5.18 -23.21 -14.05
N ALA A 56 -5.86 -24.33 -14.26
CA ALA A 56 -5.32 -25.45 -15.03
C ALA A 56 -4.94 -25.01 -16.45
N GLY A 57 -3.76 -25.42 -16.91
CA GLY A 57 -3.27 -25.04 -18.24
C GLY A 57 -2.74 -23.61 -18.35
N VAL A 58 -2.52 -22.93 -17.22
CA VAL A 58 -1.78 -21.66 -17.15
C VAL A 58 -0.54 -21.86 -16.29
N THR A 59 0.63 -21.52 -16.82
CA THR A 59 1.84 -21.35 -16.04
C THR A 59 1.88 -19.92 -15.52
N ILE A 60 1.95 -19.73 -14.20
CA ILE A 60 2.01 -18.42 -13.55
C ILE A 60 3.38 -18.28 -12.89
N THR A 61 4.11 -17.21 -13.20
CA THR A 61 5.38 -16.86 -12.55
C THR A 61 5.28 -15.50 -11.86
N ASN A 62 6.10 -15.31 -10.81
CA ASN A 62 6.15 -14.09 -9.99
C ASN A 62 4.80 -13.71 -9.34
N ASN A 63 3.93 -14.70 -9.07
CA ASN A 63 2.65 -14.47 -8.40
C ASN A 63 2.87 -13.88 -7.00
N GLY A 64 2.08 -12.89 -6.62
CA GLY A 64 2.23 -12.15 -5.35
C GLY A 64 3.29 -11.04 -5.39
N THR A 65 3.74 -10.63 -6.57
CA THR A 65 4.70 -9.51 -6.74
C THR A 65 4.11 -8.40 -7.60
N GLY A 66 4.82 -7.28 -7.77
CA GLY A 66 4.39 -6.18 -8.65
C GLY A 66 4.41 -6.52 -10.15
N THR A 67 4.87 -7.71 -10.55
CA THR A 67 4.79 -8.19 -11.94
C THR A 67 4.47 -9.68 -11.97
N VAL A 68 3.42 -10.07 -12.70
CA VAL A 68 3.02 -11.46 -12.88
C VAL A 68 3.06 -11.79 -14.36
N THR A 69 3.58 -12.97 -14.70
CA THR A 69 3.54 -13.47 -16.08
C THR A 69 2.72 -14.76 -16.15
N LEU A 70 1.81 -14.81 -17.11
CA LEU A 70 0.92 -15.93 -17.38
C LEU A 70 1.21 -16.47 -18.78
N VAL A 71 1.36 -17.79 -18.91
CA VAL A 71 1.52 -18.47 -20.20
C VAL A 71 0.49 -19.57 -20.33
N GLY A 72 -0.30 -19.55 -21.41
CA GLY A 72 -1.38 -20.51 -21.65
C GLY A 72 -2.29 -20.06 -22.78
N SER A 73 -3.41 -20.76 -22.98
CA SER A 73 -4.42 -20.34 -23.97
C SER A 73 -5.10 -19.04 -23.54
N PRO A 74 -5.56 -18.19 -24.48
CA PRO A 74 -6.26 -16.94 -24.15
C PRO A 74 -7.46 -17.14 -23.21
N ALA A 75 -8.22 -18.23 -23.38
CA ALA A 75 -9.36 -18.57 -22.54
C ALA A 75 -8.95 -18.96 -21.10
N ASN A 76 -7.87 -19.74 -20.96
CA ASN A 76 -7.38 -20.13 -19.64
C ASN A 76 -6.75 -18.93 -18.91
N ILE A 77 -6.03 -18.06 -19.61
CA ILE A 77 -5.50 -16.83 -19.02
C ILE A 77 -6.64 -15.91 -18.60
N THR A 78 -7.68 -15.72 -19.43
CA THR A 78 -8.88 -14.96 -19.03
C THR A 78 -9.51 -15.51 -17.75
N THR A 79 -9.53 -16.84 -17.59
CA THR A 79 -10.00 -17.48 -16.36
C THR A 79 -9.08 -17.19 -15.16
N ALA A 80 -7.76 -17.23 -15.35
CA ALA A 80 -6.79 -16.88 -14.31
C ALA A 80 -6.85 -15.41 -13.87
N LEU A 81 -7.28 -14.52 -14.78
CA LEU A 81 -7.47 -13.09 -14.50
C LEU A 81 -8.82 -12.75 -13.89
N ASN A 82 -9.82 -13.63 -14.01
CA ASN A 82 -11.12 -13.47 -13.40
C ASN A 82 -11.06 -13.79 -11.88
N GLY A 83 -10.51 -12.86 -11.12
CA GLY A 83 -10.09 -13.03 -9.73
C GLY A 83 -8.70 -12.45 -9.44
N LEU A 84 -8.06 -11.80 -10.42
CA LEU A 84 -6.79 -11.10 -10.20
C LEU A 84 -6.97 -10.07 -9.06
N SER A 85 -6.14 -10.18 -8.04
CA SER A 85 -6.12 -9.26 -6.90
C SER A 85 -4.95 -8.31 -7.01
N TYR A 86 -5.20 -7.00 -6.93
CA TYR A 86 -4.21 -5.96 -6.70
C TYR A 86 -4.25 -5.52 -5.24
N THR A 87 -3.14 -5.67 -4.53
CA THR A 87 -2.99 -5.19 -3.15
C THR A 87 -1.99 -4.03 -3.19
N PRO A 88 -2.40 -2.79 -2.84
CA PRO A 88 -1.49 -1.66 -2.75
C PRO A 88 -0.30 -1.94 -1.82
N VAL A 89 0.79 -1.21 -1.99
CA VAL A 89 1.83 -1.12 -0.94
C VAL A 89 1.20 -0.48 0.30
N ALA A 90 1.49 -1.01 1.48
CA ALA A 90 1.02 -0.46 2.75
C ALA A 90 1.31 1.05 2.87
N ASP A 91 0.33 1.82 3.32
CA ASP A 91 0.36 3.28 3.49
C ASP A 91 0.67 4.07 2.20
N TYR A 92 0.59 3.42 1.02
CA TYR A 92 0.72 4.11 -0.26
C TYR A 92 -0.63 4.66 -0.69
N ASN A 93 -0.73 5.99 -0.82
CA ASN A 93 -1.85 6.65 -1.48
C ASN A 93 -1.37 7.43 -2.71
N GLY A 94 -2.13 7.35 -3.81
CA GLY A 94 -1.73 7.98 -5.06
C GLY A 94 -2.24 7.29 -6.32
N ALA A 95 -1.62 7.63 -7.44
CA ALA A 95 -1.94 7.06 -8.75
C ALA A 95 -1.03 5.87 -9.07
N ASP A 96 -1.62 4.75 -9.47
CA ASP A 96 -0.93 3.58 -9.99
C ASP A 96 -1.52 3.17 -11.35
N SER A 97 -0.87 2.25 -12.05
CA SER A 97 -1.30 1.77 -13.37
C SER A 97 -1.08 0.28 -13.48
N LEU A 98 -2.17 -0.47 -13.70
CA LEU A 98 -2.08 -1.87 -14.10
C LEU A 98 -1.81 -1.92 -15.60
N THR A 99 -0.60 -2.31 -15.97
CA THR A 99 -0.23 -2.50 -17.37
C THR A 99 -0.38 -3.97 -17.74
N VAL A 100 -1.11 -4.27 -18.82
CA VAL A 100 -1.34 -5.63 -19.32
C VAL A 100 -0.73 -5.72 -20.70
N ILE A 101 0.32 -6.52 -20.85
CA ILE A 101 1.00 -6.76 -22.13
C ILE A 101 0.76 -8.21 -22.53
N THR A 102 0.15 -8.42 -23.70
CA THR A 102 -0.08 -9.78 -24.23
C THR A 102 0.68 -9.97 -25.53
N SER A 103 1.38 -11.10 -25.67
CA SER A 103 2.14 -11.46 -26.87
C SER A 103 1.88 -12.90 -27.30
N ASP A 104 1.74 -13.10 -28.61
CA ASP A 104 1.70 -14.42 -29.25
C ASP A 104 3.09 -14.92 -29.69
N GLY A 105 4.16 -14.22 -29.29
CA GLY A 105 5.53 -14.48 -29.71
C GLY A 105 5.94 -13.80 -31.02
N THR A 106 5.02 -13.18 -31.75
CA THR A 106 5.29 -12.40 -32.97
C THR A 106 4.91 -10.94 -32.78
N LEU A 107 3.70 -10.69 -32.30
CA LEU A 107 3.14 -9.37 -32.02
C LEU A 107 2.87 -9.23 -30.53
N SER A 108 2.69 -7.99 -30.09
CA SER A 108 2.30 -7.66 -28.73
C SER A 108 1.29 -6.53 -28.73
N ASP A 109 0.40 -6.54 -27.76
CA ASP A 109 -0.52 -5.46 -27.48
C ASP A 109 -0.45 -5.06 -26.01
N THR A 110 -0.78 -3.81 -25.71
CA THR A 110 -0.65 -3.23 -24.37
C THR A 110 -1.89 -2.43 -24.01
N ASP A 111 -2.45 -2.75 -22.85
CA ASP A 111 -3.53 -2.02 -22.21
C ASP A 111 -3.11 -1.48 -20.84
N ASN A 112 -3.73 -0.38 -20.44
CA ASN A 112 -3.49 0.25 -19.14
C ASN A 112 -4.81 0.53 -18.41
N ILE A 113 -4.91 0.06 -17.16
CA ILE A 113 -5.98 0.43 -16.22
C ILE A 113 -5.39 1.42 -15.22
N ALA A 114 -5.90 2.65 -15.23
CA ALA A 114 -5.51 3.63 -14.22
C ALA A 114 -6.16 3.27 -12.87
N ILE A 115 -5.35 3.23 -11.80
CA ILE A 115 -5.79 2.95 -10.44
C ILE A 115 -5.57 4.22 -9.59
N THR A 116 -6.57 4.60 -8.81
CA THR A 116 -6.44 5.60 -7.75
C THR A 116 -6.55 4.91 -6.40
N VAL A 117 -5.47 4.99 -5.62
CA VAL A 117 -5.39 4.50 -4.24
C VAL A 117 -5.67 5.67 -3.30
N ASN A 118 -6.78 5.58 -2.57
CA ASN A 118 -7.21 6.61 -1.61
C ASN A 118 -6.49 6.41 -0.27
N PRO A 119 -6.13 7.49 0.42
CA PRO A 119 -5.57 7.40 1.77
C PRO A 119 -6.63 6.91 2.75
N VAL A 120 -6.20 6.11 3.73
CA VAL A 120 -6.91 5.89 4.98
C VAL A 120 -6.20 6.68 6.08
N VAL A 121 -6.89 6.97 7.18
CA VAL A 121 -6.33 7.70 8.31
C VAL A 121 -5.94 6.69 9.38
N ASP A 122 -4.64 6.55 9.59
CA ASP A 122 -4.09 5.57 10.54
C ASP A 122 -3.66 6.19 11.86
N ILE A 123 -3.59 7.52 11.91
CA ILE A 123 -3.24 8.25 13.12
C ILE A 123 -4.45 8.40 14.05
N ALA A 124 -4.21 8.19 15.33
CA ALA A 124 -5.15 8.45 16.41
C ALA A 124 -4.55 9.42 17.43
N ASN A 125 -5.39 10.27 18.01
CA ASN A 125 -4.93 11.20 19.04
C ASN A 125 -4.47 10.46 20.30
N ASP A 126 -3.28 10.81 20.77
CA ASP A 126 -2.77 10.37 22.07
C ASP A 126 -3.30 11.22 23.23
N ALA A 127 -3.56 10.56 24.36
CA ALA A 127 -3.87 11.22 25.61
C ALA A 127 -3.17 10.50 26.77
N ILE A 128 -2.19 11.16 27.38
CA ILE A 128 -1.38 10.57 28.44
C ILE A 128 -1.32 11.56 29.60
N THR A 129 -1.47 11.04 30.82
CA THR A 129 -1.24 11.80 32.05
C THR A 129 0.05 11.30 32.67
N LEU A 130 0.97 12.22 32.95
CA LEU A 130 2.26 11.91 33.57
C LEU A 130 2.34 12.59 34.94
N ASN A 131 2.97 11.90 35.88
CA ASN A 131 3.33 12.51 37.14
C ASN A 131 4.46 13.51 36.90
N GLU A 132 4.36 14.68 37.51
CA GLU A 132 5.48 15.62 37.60
C GLU A 132 6.76 14.94 38.11
N ASP A 133 7.91 15.47 37.67
CA ASP A 133 9.25 15.02 38.06
C ASP A 133 9.61 13.57 37.71
N THR A 134 8.81 12.91 36.86
CA THR A 134 9.15 11.60 36.30
C THR A 134 9.35 11.68 34.79
N VAL A 135 10.48 11.17 34.32
CA VAL A 135 10.67 10.93 32.88
C VAL A 135 9.77 9.76 32.51
N ALA A 136 8.95 9.95 31.49
CA ALA A 136 8.08 8.92 30.97
C ALA A 136 8.45 8.60 29.54
N ASN A 137 8.42 7.30 29.22
CA ASN A 137 8.57 6.81 27.87
C ASN A 137 7.20 6.38 27.34
N TYR A 138 6.86 6.78 26.13
CA TYR A 138 5.57 6.48 25.52
C TYR A 138 5.71 6.15 24.04
N ASP A 139 4.96 5.14 23.60
CA ASP A 139 4.85 4.78 22.19
C ASP A 139 3.58 5.42 21.62
N VAL A 140 3.77 6.47 20.83
CA VAL A 140 2.69 7.21 20.16
C VAL A 140 2.07 6.45 18.99
N ASN A 141 2.67 5.34 18.55
CA ASN A 141 2.10 4.55 17.46
C ASN A 141 1.23 3.39 17.98
N ASN A 142 1.12 3.19 19.30
CA ASN A 142 0.42 2.04 19.89
C ASN A 142 -1.10 2.06 19.62
N ASN A 143 -1.69 3.23 19.40
CA ASN A 143 -3.10 3.42 19.03
C ASN A 143 -3.29 3.72 17.53
N ASP A 144 -2.22 3.72 16.75
CA ASP A 144 -2.24 3.93 15.30
C ASP A 144 -2.39 2.59 14.55
N THR A 145 -2.75 2.64 13.26
CA THR A 145 -3.02 1.44 12.44
C THR A 145 -2.10 1.22 11.25
N PHE A 146 -0.99 1.98 11.11
CA PHE A 146 -0.07 1.86 9.98
C PHE A 146 0.38 0.42 9.68
N GLU A 147 0.15 -0.04 8.45
CA GLU A 147 0.60 -1.36 8.01
C GLU A 147 2.09 -1.41 7.65
N ASN A 148 2.70 -0.28 7.28
CA ASN A 148 4.13 -0.19 6.98
C ASN A 148 4.95 -0.13 8.26
N ALA A 149 5.68 -1.20 8.57
CA ALA A 149 6.61 -1.25 9.70
C ALA A 149 7.75 -0.21 9.63
N GLY A 150 7.95 0.45 8.48
CA GLY A 150 8.92 1.52 8.28
C GLY A 150 8.39 2.94 8.51
N HIS A 151 7.16 3.12 9.02
CA HIS A 151 6.68 4.45 9.41
C HIS A 151 7.59 5.08 10.47
N THR A 152 7.71 6.41 10.47
CA THR A 152 8.62 7.14 11.37
C THR A 152 7.98 8.42 11.88
N ILE A 153 8.30 8.76 13.13
CA ILE A 153 7.99 10.07 13.71
C ILE A 153 8.96 11.09 13.10
N THR A 154 8.44 11.99 12.28
CA THR A 154 9.25 13.00 11.57
C THR A 154 9.12 14.40 12.15
N ALA A 155 8.11 14.65 12.98
CA ALA A 155 7.91 15.91 13.67
C ALA A 155 7.21 15.70 15.02
N ILE A 156 7.40 16.66 15.92
CA ILE A 156 6.65 16.80 17.17
C ILE A 156 6.12 18.22 17.21
N ASN A 157 4.79 18.37 17.31
CA ASN A 157 4.13 19.67 17.32
C ASN A 157 4.55 20.56 16.13
N GLY A 158 4.60 19.97 14.92
CA GLY A 158 5.05 20.63 13.69
C GLY A 158 6.54 20.94 13.60
N THR A 159 7.35 20.64 14.63
CA THR A 159 8.81 20.81 14.61
C THR A 159 9.46 19.52 14.17
N ALA A 160 10.20 19.56 13.05
CA ALA A 160 10.92 18.39 12.54
C ALA A 160 11.88 17.83 13.60
N ILE A 161 11.91 16.51 13.71
CA ILE A 161 12.77 15.78 14.65
C ILE A 161 13.43 14.61 13.93
N ALA A 162 14.62 14.25 14.39
CA ALA A 162 15.29 13.00 14.02
C ALA A 162 15.60 12.20 15.29
N VAL A 163 15.86 10.91 15.15
CA VAL A 163 16.24 10.03 16.26
C VAL A 163 17.38 10.65 17.08
N GLY A 164 17.21 10.71 18.41
CA GLY A 164 18.12 11.34 19.36
C GLY A 164 17.96 12.87 19.48
N GLY A 165 17.14 13.48 18.63
CA GLY A 165 16.80 14.90 18.69
C GLY A 165 15.83 15.23 19.83
N THR A 166 15.76 16.50 20.21
CA THR A 166 14.80 16.99 21.20
C THR A 166 14.00 18.16 20.65
N VAL A 167 12.73 18.24 21.03
CA VAL A 167 11.83 19.35 20.73
C VAL A 167 11.30 19.92 22.04
N GLY A 168 11.38 21.24 22.19
CA GLY A 168 10.73 21.93 23.29
C GLY A 168 9.22 21.95 23.09
N VAL A 169 8.47 21.52 24.09
CA VAL A 169 7.00 21.55 24.10
C VAL A 169 6.52 22.36 25.30
N ALA A 170 5.20 22.54 25.42
CA ALA A 170 4.66 23.10 26.64
C ALA A 170 5.13 22.27 27.85
N ASN A 171 5.71 22.95 28.84
CA ASN A 171 6.04 22.39 30.16
C ASN A 171 7.14 21.33 30.17
N GLY A 172 7.96 21.20 29.12
CA GLY A 172 9.07 20.27 29.10
C GLY A 172 9.72 20.11 27.73
N THR A 173 10.48 19.03 27.58
CA THR A 173 11.11 18.64 26.32
C THR A 173 10.72 17.20 25.97
N VAL A 174 10.58 16.93 24.68
CA VAL A 174 10.38 15.58 24.16
C VAL A 174 11.62 15.14 23.39
N LEU A 175 12.09 13.93 23.65
CA LEU A 175 13.18 13.25 22.96
C LEU A 175 12.59 12.12 22.11
N LEU A 176 13.00 12.00 20.84
CA LEU A 176 12.73 10.80 20.03
C LEU A 176 13.81 9.75 20.30
N ASN A 177 13.44 8.64 20.93
CA ASN A 177 14.34 7.55 21.26
C ASN A 177 14.69 6.71 20.01
N ALA A 178 15.80 5.98 20.06
CA ALA A 178 16.25 5.12 18.96
C ALA A 178 15.33 3.94 18.63
N ASN A 179 14.45 3.57 19.57
CA ASN A 179 13.44 2.53 19.39
C ASN A 179 12.08 3.07 18.90
N GLY A 180 12.00 4.34 18.49
CA GLY A 180 10.75 4.95 17.97
C GLY A 180 9.80 5.51 19.04
N THR A 181 10.09 5.30 20.33
CA THR A 181 9.28 5.87 21.42
C THR A 181 9.68 7.31 21.75
N LEU A 182 8.80 8.05 22.44
CA LEU A 182 9.03 9.41 22.89
C LEU A 182 9.29 9.45 24.41
N SER A 183 10.37 10.13 24.82
CA SER A 183 10.64 10.43 26.22
C SER A 183 10.28 11.87 26.54
N PHE A 184 9.37 12.11 27.48
CA PHE A 184 9.04 13.46 27.98
C PHE A 184 9.82 13.77 29.26
N THR A 185 10.51 14.91 29.28
CA THR A 185 11.18 15.46 30.46
C THR A 185 10.47 16.75 30.88
N PRO A 186 9.73 16.77 32.00
CA PRO A 186 9.08 17.98 32.50
C PRO A 186 10.10 19.09 32.83
N THR A 187 9.66 20.34 32.71
CA THR A 187 10.41 21.47 33.30
C THR A 187 10.40 21.33 34.82
N ALA A 188 11.57 21.46 35.46
CA ALA A 188 11.68 21.30 36.91
C ALA A 188 10.71 22.23 37.67
N ASN A 189 10.00 21.69 38.67
CA ASN A 189 9.05 22.40 39.54
C ASN A 189 7.81 22.98 38.82
N TYR A 190 7.35 22.35 37.74
CA TYR A 190 6.12 22.73 37.04
C TYR A 190 4.89 22.01 37.63
N ASN A 191 4.02 22.74 38.35
CA ASN A 191 2.94 22.17 39.18
C ASN A 191 1.58 22.07 38.45
N VAL A 192 1.55 21.75 37.16
CA VAL A 192 0.30 21.54 36.41
C VAL A 192 0.46 20.41 35.40
N VAL A 193 -0.54 19.52 35.35
CA VAL A 193 -0.57 18.31 34.50
C VAL A 193 -0.18 18.65 33.06
N PRO A 194 0.95 18.14 32.53
CA PRO A 194 1.33 18.36 31.14
C PRO A 194 0.41 17.54 30.23
N ALA A 195 -0.22 18.20 29.25
CA ALA A 195 -0.76 17.52 28.08
C ALA A 195 0.34 17.46 27.02
N LEU A 196 0.66 16.26 26.53
CA LEU A 196 1.54 16.13 25.36
C LEU A 196 0.83 16.67 24.12
N PRO A 197 1.56 17.31 23.19
CA PRO A 197 0.96 17.82 21.97
C PRO A 197 0.37 16.67 21.15
N THR A 198 -0.77 16.94 20.52
CA THR A 198 -1.42 16.05 19.56
C THR A 198 -0.55 15.90 18.31
N GLN A 199 -0.56 14.70 17.70
CA GLN A 199 0.02 14.46 16.37
C GLN A 199 -0.62 15.38 15.32
#